data_AF-A0A356PAA9-F1
#
_entry.id   AF-A0A356PAA9-F1
#
_cell.length_a   1.000
_cell.length_b   1.000
_cell.length_c   1.000
_cell.angle_alpha   90.00
_cell.angle_beta   90.00
_cell.angle_gamma   90.00
#
_symmetry.space_group_name_H-M   'P 1'
#
loop_
_entity.id
_entity.type
_entity.pdbx_description
1 polymer ?
#
loop_
_entity_poly.entity_id
_entity_poly.type
_entity_poly.pdbx_seq_one_letter_code
_entity_poly.pdbx_strand_id
1 'polypeptide(L)'
;FFVDLILYNNLPQQIVPHLGENIPFLAPGSIEAILNSAYDILSVLSFMIMWGATSLLLRRYTQRLGRVKYWIILSIPLAFFVSQFLAISLNLFAPLLTSQALFYGVFLTLIFTFSKPAGGILFGIAFWIVARNVRRSSSIVRDYMIISAYGLVLLFTSSQASVLATGPYPPFGLATASFIGLSSYLVLVGIYSSAISLAEDSKLRQSIRSIAIKESRLLDSIGMAQMEQQIQKKVIEFTKQNQARMAEESGIQSSLTEEDMKAYLEQVIREVKKDHQQQ
;
A
#
# COMPACT_ATOMS: atom_id res chain seq x y z
N PHE A 1 -9.84 22.58 -8.03
CA PHE A 1 -11.16 21.96 -8.30
C PHE A 1 -12.32 22.92 -8.07
N PHE A 2 -12.67 23.34 -6.84
CA PHE A 2 -13.81 24.27 -6.64
C PHE A 2 -13.54 25.68 -7.17
N VAL A 3 -12.30 26.18 -7.08
CA VAL A 3 -11.89 27.43 -7.74
C VAL A 3 -12.03 27.32 -9.27
N ASP A 4 -11.60 26.21 -9.86
CA ASP A 4 -11.73 25.97 -11.31
C ASP A 4 -13.20 25.89 -11.76
N LEU A 5 -14.07 25.28 -10.95
CA LEU A 5 -15.51 25.19 -11.21
C LEU A 5 -16.19 26.57 -11.21
N ILE A 6 -15.74 27.48 -10.34
CA ILE A 6 -16.22 28.86 -10.27
C ILE A 6 -15.72 29.66 -11.48
N LEU A 7 -14.44 29.49 -11.84
CA LEU A 7 -13.84 30.14 -13.01
C LEU A 7 -14.52 29.68 -14.31
N TYR A 8 -14.93 28.40 -14.39
CA TYR A 8 -15.64 27.84 -15.54
C TYR A 8 -17.08 28.37 -15.69
N ASN A 9 -17.80 28.61 -14.59
CA ASN A 9 -19.24 28.94 -14.64
C ASN A 9 -19.57 30.44 -14.64
N ASN A 10 -18.66 31.34 -14.23
CA ASN A 10 -19.02 32.73 -13.90
C ASN A 10 -18.29 33.82 -14.71
N LEU A 11 -17.43 33.50 -15.67
CA LEU A 11 -16.73 34.51 -16.48
C LEU A 11 -17.36 34.65 -17.88
N PRO A 12 -17.78 35.86 -18.31
CA PRO A 12 -18.13 36.10 -19.70
C PRO A 12 -16.90 35.91 -20.58
N GLN A 13 -17.08 35.27 -21.75
CA GLN A 13 -16.00 34.86 -22.69
C GLN A 13 -15.01 35.96 -23.11
N GLN A 14 -15.28 37.23 -22.79
CA GLN A 14 -14.50 38.40 -23.21
C GLN A 14 -13.50 38.92 -22.17
N ILE A 15 -13.47 38.42 -20.92
CA ILE A 15 -12.55 38.90 -19.85
C ILE A 15 -11.39 37.91 -19.58
N VAL A 16 -11.18 36.93 -20.46
CA VAL A 16 -10.10 35.95 -20.33
C VAL A 16 -8.66 36.51 -20.60
N PRO A 17 -8.39 37.63 -21.31
CA PRO A 17 -7.01 37.87 -21.77
C PRO A 17 -6.09 38.57 -20.76
N HIS A 18 -6.53 38.89 -19.54
CA HIS A 18 -5.70 39.66 -18.57
C HIS A 18 -5.28 38.91 -17.30
N LEU A 19 -5.80 37.71 -17.09
CA LEU A 19 -5.18 36.75 -16.18
C LEU A 19 -4.44 35.78 -17.10
N GLY A 20 -3.13 35.56 -16.89
CA GLY A 20 -2.32 34.63 -17.70
C GLY A 20 -2.75 33.16 -17.61
N GLU A 21 -4.00 32.90 -17.28
CA GLU A 21 -4.65 31.61 -17.15
C GLU A 21 -5.46 31.33 -18.42
N ASN A 22 -4.80 30.78 -19.44
CA ASN A 22 -5.50 29.99 -20.45
C ASN A 22 -5.90 28.66 -19.79
N ILE A 23 -6.97 28.67 -18.98
CA ILE A 23 -7.58 27.45 -18.47
C ILE A 23 -8.24 26.75 -19.67
N PRO A 24 -7.83 25.53 -20.04
CA PRO A 24 -8.37 24.86 -21.22
C PRO A 24 -9.87 24.66 -21.02
N PHE A 25 -10.67 25.31 -21.87
CA PHE A 25 -12.09 25.05 -21.99
C PHE A 25 -12.27 23.61 -22.48
N LEU A 26 -12.56 22.69 -21.55
CA LEU A 26 -12.86 21.31 -21.89
C LEU A 26 -14.24 21.26 -22.56
N ALA A 27 -14.25 21.19 -23.90
CA ALA A 27 -15.49 21.04 -24.64
C ALA A 27 -16.16 19.70 -24.26
N PRO A 28 -17.48 19.68 -23.97
CA PRO A 28 -18.20 18.44 -23.70
C PRO A 28 -18.04 17.45 -24.86
N GLY A 29 -17.54 16.24 -24.58
CA GLY A 29 -17.26 15.22 -25.61
C GLY A 29 -15.85 15.25 -26.23
N SER A 30 -14.99 16.21 -25.85
CA SER A 30 -13.57 16.19 -26.22
C SER A 30 -12.81 15.04 -25.57
N ILE A 31 -11.68 14.63 -26.18
CA ILE A 31 -10.81 13.58 -25.64
C ILE A 31 -10.33 13.94 -24.23
N GLU A 32 -9.99 15.21 -24.00
CA GLU A 32 -9.54 15.70 -22.69
C GLU A 32 -10.63 15.57 -21.61
N ALA A 33 -11.89 15.90 -21.95
CA ALA A 33 -13.02 15.72 -21.03
C ALA A 33 -13.26 14.24 -20.70
N ILE A 34 -13.14 13.35 -21.69
CA ILE A 34 -13.27 11.89 -21.51
C ILE A 34 -12.15 11.37 -20.60
N LEU A 35 -10.89 11.75 -20.87
CA LEU A 35 -9.73 11.35 -20.07
C LEU A 35 -9.81 11.87 -18.64
N ASN A 36 -10.25 13.11 -18.44
CA ASN A 36 -10.42 13.69 -17.10
C ASN A 36 -11.53 12.96 -16.32
N SER A 37 -12.66 12.67 -16.97
CA SER A 37 -13.74 11.90 -16.37
C SER A 37 -13.29 10.48 -15.99
N ALA A 38 -12.53 9.82 -16.88
CA ALA A 38 -11.95 8.51 -16.61
C ALA A 38 -10.95 8.57 -15.44
N TYR A 39 -10.11 9.59 -15.39
CA TYR A 39 -9.17 9.81 -14.29
C TYR A 39 -9.90 9.97 -12.95
N ASP A 40 -10.96 10.78 -12.90
CA ASP A 40 -11.74 10.97 -11.67
C ASP A 40 -12.37 9.65 -11.18
N ILE A 41 -13.00 8.89 -12.08
CA ILE A 41 -13.58 7.57 -11.76
C ILE A 41 -12.50 6.58 -11.28
N LEU A 42 -11.38 6.49 -12.00
CA LEU A 42 -10.27 5.60 -11.64
C LEU A 42 -9.64 6.01 -10.31
N SER A 43 -9.58 7.30 -10.00
CA SER A 43 -9.05 7.79 -8.72
C SER A 43 -9.94 7.38 -7.55
N VAL A 44 -11.27 7.44 -7.71
CA VAL A 44 -12.23 6.95 -6.72
C VAL A 44 -12.10 5.45 -6.53
N LEU A 45 -12.06 4.70 -7.63
CA LEU A 45 -11.92 3.25 -7.60
C LEU A 45 -10.61 2.83 -6.92
N SER A 46 -9.50 3.49 -7.27
CA SER A 46 -8.18 3.26 -6.66
C SER A 46 -8.22 3.50 -5.15
N PHE A 47 -8.84 4.60 -4.71
CA PHE A 47 -8.98 4.90 -3.28
C PHE A 47 -9.82 3.85 -2.55
N MET A 48 -10.93 3.41 -3.15
CA MET A 48 -11.81 2.38 -2.59
C MET A 48 -11.11 1.02 -2.46
N ILE A 49 -10.37 0.62 -3.50
CA ILE A 49 -9.57 -0.62 -3.49
C ILE A 49 -8.49 -0.54 -2.41
N MET A 50 -7.78 0.58 -2.31
CA MET A 50 -6.72 0.76 -1.32
C MET A 50 -7.27 0.77 0.10
N TRP A 51 -8.44 1.38 0.31
CA TRP A 51 -9.15 1.33 1.59
C TRP A 51 -9.54 -0.11 1.94
N GLY A 52 -10.09 -0.86 0.98
CA GLY A 52 -10.44 -2.28 1.15
C GLY A 52 -9.21 -3.14 1.50
N ALA A 53 -8.11 -2.96 0.78
CA ALA A 53 -6.84 -3.64 1.06
C ALA A 53 -6.30 -3.31 2.46
N THR A 54 -6.36 -2.03 2.85
CA THR A 54 -5.96 -1.57 4.17
C THR A 54 -6.83 -2.18 5.28
N SER A 55 -8.14 -2.27 5.04
CA SER A 55 -9.09 -2.91 5.94
C SER A 55 -8.78 -4.40 6.18
N LEU A 56 -8.32 -5.09 5.15
CA LEU A 56 -7.95 -6.50 5.23
C LEU A 56 -6.61 -6.67 5.98
N LEU A 57 -5.65 -5.81 5.65
CA LEU A 57 -4.30 -5.82 6.21
C LEU A 57 -4.31 -5.56 7.73
N LEU A 58 -5.19 -4.68 8.22
CA LEU A 58 -5.33 -4.40 9.66
C LEU A 58 -6.42 -5.22 10.35
N ARG A 59 -7.06 -6.16 9.68
CA ARG A 59 -8.12 -6.98 10.29
C ARG A 59 -7.66 -7.72 11.55
N ARG A 60 -6.39 -8.16 11.60
CA ARG A 60 -5.82 -8.79 12.80
C ARG A 60 -5.65 -7.81 13.98
N TYR A 61 -5.52 -6.52 13.69
CA TYR A 61 -5.44 -5.45 14.69
C TYR A 61 -6.79 -5.04 15.27
N THR A 62 -7.91 -5.46 14.67
CA THR A 62 -9.26 -5.20 15.20
C THR A 62 -9.44 -5.75 16.62
N GLN A 63 -8.79 -6.87 16.97
CA GLN A 63 -8.85 -7.44 18.31
C GLN A 63 -8.18 -6.56 19.38
N ARG A 64 -7.16 -5.78 19.01
CA ARG A 64 -6.38 -4.94 19.94
C ARG A 64 -6.99 -3.56 20.15
N LEU A 65 -7.58 -2.96 19.11
CA LEU A 65 -8.19 -1.63 19.15
C LEU A 65 -9.68 -1.64 19.53
N GLY A 66 -10.35 -2.77 19.41
CA GLY A 66 -11.80 -2.89 19.53
C GLY A 66 -12.51 -2.61 18.20
N ARG A 67 -13.56 -3.39 17.90
CA ARG A 67 -14.25 -3.38 16.59
C ARG A 67 -14.76 -1.99 16.19
N VAL A 68 -15.38 -1.26 17.11
CA VAL A 68 -15.99 0.05 16.82
C VAL A 68 -14.92 1.10 16.52
N LYS A 69 -13.90 1.23 17.37
CA LYS A 69 -12.79 2.18 17.18
C LYS A 69 -12.05 1.91 15.87
N TYR A 70 -11.84 0.63 15.55
CA TYR A 70 -11.20 0.20 14.30
C TYR A 70 -11.94 0.73 13.06
N TRP A 71 -13.25 0.49 12.97
CA TRP A 71 -14.04 0.94 11.81
C TRP A 71 -14.16 2.47 11.76
N ILE A 72 -14.29 3.16 12.90
CA ILE A 72 -14.31 4.63 12.92
C ILE A 72 -13.03 5.21 12.32
N ILE A 73 -11.86 4.76 12.79
CA ILE A 73 -10.56 5.28 12.31
C ILE A 73 -10.40 5.03 10.80
N LEU A 74 -10.79 3.84 10.34
CA LEU A 74 -10.66 3.47 8.94
C LEU A 74 -11.67 4.19 8.03
N SER A 75 -12.88 4.45 8.53
CA SER A 75 -13.95 5.10 7.77
C SER A 75 -13.80 6.62 7.71
N ILE A 76 -13.07 7.27 8.63
CA ILE A 76 -12.92 8.74 8.63
C ILE A 76 -12.32 9.26 7.30
N PRO A 77 -11.14 8.79 6.84
CA PRO A 77 -10.58 9.27 5.57
C PRO A 77 -11.44 8.90 4.37
N LEU A 78 -12.14 7.76 4.42
CA LEU A 78 -13.05 7.35 3.36
C LEU A 78 -14.27 8.27 3.27
N ALA A 79 -14.92 8.54 4.40
CA ALA A 79 -16.08 9.43 4.47
C ALA A 79 -15.68 10.84 4.04
N PHE A 80 -14.51 11.32 4.47
CA PHE A 80 -13.98 12.61 4.02
C PHE A 80 -13.74 12.62 2.51
N PHE A 81 -13.16 11.55 1.95
CA PHE A 81 -12.96 11.42 0.51
C PHE A 81 -14.25 11.35 -0.29
N VAL A 82 -15.26 10.61 0.16
CA VAL A 82 -16.56 10.51 -0.51
C VAL A 82 -17.35 11.82 -0.40
N SER A 83 -17.20 12.54 0.72
CA SER A 83 -17.94 13.78 0.97
C SER A 83 -17.67 14.86 -0.09
N GLN A 84 -16.47 14.88 -0.69
CA GLN A 84 -16.15 15.84 -1.74
C GLN A 84 -17.04 15.65 -2.98
N PHE A 85 -17.27 14.39 -3.39
CA PHE A 85 -18.09 14.06 -4.56
C PHE A 85 -19.56 14.34 -4.25
N LEU A 86 -20.03 13.95 -3.06
CA LEU A 86 -21.40 14.20 -2.64
C LEU A 86 -21.72 15.70 -2.60
N ALA A 87 -20.79 16.51 -2.07
CA ALA A 87 -20.95 17.96 -2.01
C ALA A 87 -21.06 18.61 -3.39
N ILE A 88 -20.30 18.10 -4.37
CA ILE A 88 -20.35 18.56 -5.76
C ILE A 88 -21.65 18.11 -6.43
N SER A 89 -21.99 16.82 -6.35
CA SER A 89 -23.15 16.24 -7.03
C SER A 89 -24.48 16.80 -6.52
N LEU A 90 -24.59 17.08 -5.22
CA LEU A 90 -25.77 17.70 -4.62
C LEU A 90 -25.72 19.23 -4.61
N ASN A 91 -24.64 19.82 -5.14
CA ASN A 91 -24.42 21.26 -5.19
C ASN A 91 -24.58 21.96 -3.82
N LEU A 92 -24.17 21.29 -2.73
CA LEU A 92 -24.45 21.71 -1.34
C LEU A 92 -23.89 23.10 -1.01
N PHE A 93 -22.79 23.47 -1.66
CA PHE A 93 -22.09 24.72 -1.39
C PHE A 93 -22.45 25.85 -2.36
N ALA A 94 -23.41 25.66 -3.29
CA ALA A 94 -23.81 26.72 -4.22
C ALA A 94 -24.20 28.05 -3.54
N PRO A 95 -25.00 28.07 -2.45
CA PRO A 95 -25.36 29.32 -1.79
C PRO A 95 -24.14 30.07 -1.20
N LEU A 96 -23.12 29.33 -0.77
CA LEU A 96 -21.88 29.91 -0.25
C LEU A 96 -21.05 30.47 -1.40
N LEU A 97 -20.93 29.71 -2.49
CA LEU A 97 -20.18 30.09 -3.69
C LEU A 97 -20.80 31.30 -4.42
N THR A 98 -22.12 31.49 -4.39
CA THR A 98 -22.77 32.68 -4.97
C THR A 98 -22.60 33.92 -4.10
N SER A 99 -22.41 33.78 -2.78
CA SER A 99 -22.24 34.92 -1.87
C SER A 99 -20.86 35.58 -2.00
N GLN A 100 -19.78 34.80 -1.91
CA GLN A 100 -18.38 35.27 -2.05
C GLN A 100 -17.54 34.17 -2.70
N ALA A 101 -17.64 34.07 -4.03
CA ALA A 101 -17.10 32.96 -4.80
C ALA A 101 -15.60 32.71 -4.56
N LEU A 102 -14.78 33.75 -4.56
CA LEU A 102 -13.33 33.61 -4.37
C LEU A 102 -12.97 33.09 -2.98
N PHE A 103 -13.55 33.68 -1.93
CA PHE A 103 -13.24 33.28 -0.55
C PHE A 103 -13.66 31.83 -0.29
N TYR A 104 -14.92 31.48 -0.58
CA TYR A 104 -15.42 30.13 -0.35
C TYR A 104 -14.81 29.10 -1.29
N GLY A 105 -14.50 29.48 -2.54
CA GLY A 105 -13.80 28.62 -3.49
C GLY A 105 -12.41 28.21 -3.01
N VAL A 106 -11.62 29.17 -2.52
CA VAL A 106 -10.29 28.91 -1.93
C VAL A 106 -10.42 28.07 -0.67
N PHE A 107 -11.35 28.44 0.23
CA PHE A 107 -11.56 27.74 1.50
C PHE A 107 -11.93 26.27 1.30
N LEU A 108 -12.91 25.99 0.43
CA LEU A 108 -13.35 24.62 0.13
C LEU A 108 -12.25 23.83 -0.59
N THR A 109 -11.53 24.48 -1.51
CA THR A 109 -10.38 23.84 -2.18
C THR A 109 -9.32 23.44 -1.17
N LEU A 110 -8.99 24.32 -0.21
CA LEU A 110 -7.98 24.04 0.81
C LEU A 110 -8.40 22.86 1.70
N ILE A 111 -9.67 22.81 2.13
CA ILE A 111 -10.21 21.71 2.92
C ILE A 111 -10.14 20.40 2.15
N PHE A 112 -10.73 20.33 0.95
CA PHE A 112 -10.81 19.09 0.20
C PHE A 112 -9.47 18.65 -0.40
N THR A 113 -8.47 19.53 -0.49
CA THR A 113 -7.11 19.17 -0.88
C THR A 113 -6.48 18.19 0.12
N PHE A 114 -6.85 18.21 1.40
CA PHE A 114 -6.29 17.24 2.37
C PHE A 114 -6.91 15.84 2.27
N SER A 115 -7.92 15.66 1.42
CA SER A 115 -8.67 14.40 1.30
C SER A 115 -7.80 13.20 0.87
N LYS A 116 -7.14 13.25 -0.30
CA LYS A 116 -6.25 12.15 -0.72
C LYS A 116 -5.03 12.00 0.18
N PRO A 117 -4.31 13.07 0.60
CA PRO A 117 -3.21 12.95 1.56
C PRO A 117 -3.61 12.27 2.87
N ALA A 118 -4.76 12.59 3.44
CA ALA A 118 -5.26 11.95 4.67
C ALA A 118 -5.46 10.44 4.48
N GLY A 119 -6.02 10.03 3.33
CA GLY A 119 -6.10 8.62 2.95
C GLY A 119 -4.71 7.98 2.76
N GLY A 120 -3.81 8.65 2.05
CA GLY A 120 -2.43 8.22 1.86
C GLY A 120 -1.68 7.96 3.17
N ILE A 121 -1.84 8.85 4.15
CA ILE A 121 -1.29 8.71 5.50
C ILE A 121 -1.87 7.47 6.20
N LEU A 122 -3.19 7.26 6.14
CA LEU A 122 -3.82 6.05 6.69
C LEU A 122 -3.23 4.78 6.05
N PHE A 123 -3.12 4.75 4.72
CA PHE A 123 -2.59 3.61 3.98
C PHE A 123 -1.09 3.37 4.28
N GLY A 124 -0.29 4.43 4.43
CA GLY A 124 1.10 4.32 4.86
C GLY A 124 1.25 3.80 6.29
N ILE A 125 0.46 4.33 7.23
CA ILE A 125 0.43 3.87 8.63
C ILE A 125 0.10 2.37 8.70
N ALA A 126 -0.82 1.92 7.87
CA ALA A 126 -1.20 0.52 7.78
C ALA A 126 -0.02 -0.40 7.45
N PHE A 127 0.73 -0.08 6.39
CA PHE A 127 1.94 -0.81 6.01
C PHE A 127 3.02 -0.72 7.10
N TRP A 128 3.19 0.45 7.72
CA TRP A 128 4.15 0.61 8.83
C TRP A 128 3.79 -0.21 10.07
N ILE A 129 2.50 -0.34 10.38
CA ILE A 129 2.01 -1.19 11.47
C ILE A 129 2.36 -2.66 11.21
N VAL A 130 2.21 -3.13 9.97
CA VAL A 130 2.63 -4.49 9.58
C VAL A 130 4.14 -4.65 9.66
N ALA A 131 4.90 -3.68 9.15
CA ALA A 131 6.36 -3.69 9.23
C ALA A 131 6.86 -3.82 10.69
N ARG A 132 6.20 -3.15 11.63
CA ARG A 132 6.52 -3.25 13.07
C ARG A 132 6.24 -4.63 13.67
N ASN A 133 5.25 -5.35 13.17
CA ASN A 133 4.97 -6.72 13.61
C ASN A 133 5.94 -7.73 13.00
N VAL A 134 6.26 -7.58 11.72
CA VAL A 134 7.19 -8.47 11.00
C VAL A 134 8.63 -8.30 11.50
N ARG A 135 8.96 -7.14 12.11
CA ARG A 135 10.28 -6.84 12.71
C ARG A 135 10.84 -7.95 13.61
N ARG A 136 10.00 -8.77 14.24
CA ARG A 136 10.44 -9.89 15.09
C ARG A 136 10.89 -11.12 14.30
N SER A 137 10.52 -11.24 13.03
CA SER A 137 10.82 -12.40 12.18
C SER A 137 11.78 -12.08 11.04
N SER A 138 11.82 -10.84 10.53
CA SER A 138 12.81 -10.46 9.51
C SER A 138 12.96 -8.96 9.28
N SER A 139 14.19 -8.51 9.04
CA SER A 139 14.53 -7.11 8.72
C SER A 139 14.21 -6.75 7.26
N ILE A 140 14.46 -7.66 6.32
CA ILE A 140 14.32 -7.41 4.88
C ILE A 140 12.85 -7.13 4.48
N VAL A 141 11.92 -7.99 4.90
CA VAL A 141 10.47 -7.80 4.62
C VAL A 141 9.96 -6.52 5.27
N ARG A 142 10.46 -6.22 6.48
CA ARG A 142 10.13 -4.96 7.17
C ARG A 142 10.56 -3.76 6.34
N ASP A 143 11.76 -3.76 5.79
CA ASP A 143 12.28 -2.62 5.04
C ASP A 143 11.50 -2.39 3.74
N TYR A 144 11.15 -3.47 3.02
CA TYR A 144 10.25 -3.38 1.86
C TYR A 144 8.87 -2.84 2.22
N MET A 145 8.29 -3.27 3.35
CA MET A 145 7.02 -2.73 3.85
C MET A 145 7.11 -1.24 4.22
N ILE A 146 8.25 -0.78 4.75
CA ILE A 146 8.49 0.64 5.05
C ILE A 146 8.63 1.44 3.75
N ILE A 147 9.33 0.91 2.75
CA ILE A 147 9.43 1.52 1.41
C ILE A 147 8.05 1.70 0.79
N SER A 148 7.20 0.67 0.83
CA SER A 148 5.80 0.77 0.38
C SER A 148 5.00 1.80 1.18
N ALA A 149 5.19 1.88 2.49
CA ALA A 149 4.49 2.86 3.33
C ALA A 149 4.79 4.30 2.87
N TYR A 150 6.07 4.64 2.69
CA TYR A 150 6.45 5.95 2.17
C TYR A 150 5.96 6.17 0.73
N GLY A 151 6.05 5.15 -0.12
CA GLY A 151 5.53 5.18 -1.48
C GLY A 151 4.04 5.52 -1.52
N LEU A 152 3.21 4.89 -0.68
CA LEU A 152 1.77 5.14 -0.62
C LEU A 152 1.45 6.56 -0.15
N VAL A 153 2.11 7.03 0.92
CA VAL A 153 1.92 8.42 1.41
C VAL A 153 2.26 9.41 0.30
N LEU A 154 3.41 9.20 -0.36
CA LEU A 154 3.89 10.08 -1.42
C LEU A 154 2.97 10.05 -2.65
N LEU A 155 2.47 8.89 -3.05
CA LEU A 155 1.61 8.70 -4.24
C LEU A 155 0.27 9.44 -4.07
N PHE A 156 -0.39 9.24 -2.94
CA PHE A 156 -1.69 9.88 -2.67
C PHE A 156 -1.56 11.38 -2.37
N THR A 157 -0.41 11.82 -1.83
CA THR A 157 -0.13 13.25 -1.65
C THR A 157 0.15 13.94 -2.99
N SER A 158 0.93 13.30 -3.87
CA SER A 158 1.32 13.89 -5.16
C SER A 158 0.18 13.89 -6.18
N SER A 159 -0.73 12.93 -6.12
CA SER A 159 -1.90 12.83 -7.02
C SER A 159 -3.05 13.79 -6.70
N GLN A 160 -2.86 14.71 -5.75
CA GLN A 160 -3.83 15.74 -5.36
C GLN A 160 -3.53 17.11 -6.00
N ALA A 161 -2.32 17.33 -6.51
CA ALA A 161 -1.78 18.64 -6.86
C ALA A 161 -2.34 19.27 -8.15
N SER A 162 -3.65 19.20 -8.38
CA SER A 162 -4.30 19.79 -9.57
C SER A 162 -4.13 21.31 -9.64
N VAL A 163 -4.27 22.03 -8.51
CA VAL A 163 -4.19 23.50 -8.50
C VAL A 163 -2.75 24.01 -8.72
N LEU A 164 -1.72 23.32 -8.21
CA LEU A 164 -0.32 23.70 -8.45
C LEU A 164 0.20 23.25 -9.83
N ALA A 165 -0.43 22.26 -10.45
CA ALA A 165 -0.08 21.80 -11.78
C ALA A 165 -0.57 22.75 -12.88
N THR A 166 -1.70 23.43 -12.66
CA THR A 166 -2.33 24.29 -13.68
C THR A 166 -2.45 25.77 -13.30
N GLY A 167 -2.31 26.14 -12.01
CA GLY A 167 -2.55 27.51 -11.53
C GLY A 167 -1.34 28.46 -11.61
N PRO A 168 -0.26 28.22 -10.84
CA PRO A 168 0.89 29.14 -10.80
C PRO A 168 1.86 28.91 -11.97
N TYR A 169 2.33 29.99 -12.60
CA TYR A 169 3.44 29.97 -13.56
C TYR A 169 4.77 30.23 -12.82
N PRO A 170 5.81 29.39 -12.99
CA PRO A 170 5.89 28.22 -13.87
C PRO A 170 5.11 27.01 -13.32
N PRO A 171 4.45 26.22 -14.19
CA PRO A 171 3.65 25.08 -13.76
C PRO A 171 4.52 24.00 -13.11
N PHE A 172 4.14 23.55 -11.91
CA PHE A 172 4.85 22.49 -11.19
C PHE A 172 4.46 21.07 -11.64
N GLY A 173 3.88 20.95 -12.84
CA GLY A 173 3.43 19.67 -13.41
C GLY A 173 4.55 18.65 -13.56
N LEU A 174 5.76 19.08 -13.98
CA LEU A 174 6.91 18.18 -14.15
C LEU A 174 7.42 17.63 -12.81
N ALA A 175 7.47 18.47 -11.77
CA ALA A 175 7.84 18.03 -10.42
C ALA A 175 6.79 17.05 -9.87
N THR A 176 5.51 17.37 -10.04
CA THR A 176 4.39 16.50 -9.61
C THR A 176 4.43 15.15 -10.31
N ALA A 177 4.62 15.12 -11.63
CA ALA A 177 4.75 13.90 -12.42
C ALA A 177 5.95 13.05 -11.97
N SER A 178 7.07 13.69 -11.63
CA SER A 178 8.27 13.02 -11.11
C SER A 178 8.00 12.34 -9.77
N PHE A 179 7.30 13.01 -8.84
CA PHE A 179 6.93 12.40 -7.56
C PHE A 179 5.89 11.28 -7.71
N ILE A 180 4.94 11.38 -8.65
CA ILE A 180 4.01 10.29 -8.96
C ILE A 180 4.77 9.08 -9.51
N GLY A 181 5.73 9.27 -10.42
CA GLY A 181 6.56 8.21 -10.95
C GLY A 181 7.41 7.53 -9.86
N LEU A 182 8.12 8.33 -9.07
CA LEU A 182 8.95 7.83 -7.96
C LEU A 182 8.12 7.06 -6.93
N SER A 183 6.99 7.62 -6.50
CA SER A 183 6.12 6.98 -5.52
C SER A 183 5.52 5.67 -6.02
N SER A 184 5.10 5.63 -7.28
CA SER A 184 4.61 4.39 -7.92
C SER A 184 5.69 3.31 -7.94
N TYR A 185 6.94 3.68 -8.26
CA TYR A 185 8.07 2.77 -8.21
C TYR A 185 8.33 2.23 -6.81
N LEU A 186 8.32 3.09 -5.78
CA LEU A 186 8.50 2.66 -4.38
C LEU A 186 7.39 1.71 -3.92
N VAL A 187 6.13 2.00 -4.28
CA VAL A 187 5.00 1.10 -4.00
C VAL A 187 5.21 -0.25 -4.67
N LEU A 188 5.55 -0.27 -5.95
CA LEU A 188 5.75 -1.48 -6.73
C LEU A 188 6.86 -2.35 -6.15
N VAL A 189 8.07 -1.79 -5.98
CA VAL A 189 9.23 -2.53 -5.49
C VAL A 189 8.98 -3.01 -4.06
N GLY A 190 8.47 -2.15 -3.17
CA GLY A 190 8.22 -2.57 -1.79
C GLY A 190 7.18 -3.69 -1.68
N ILE A 191 6.06 -3.62 -2.42
CA ILE A 191 5.01 -4.64 -2.34
C ILE A 191 5.50 -5.94 -2.99
N TYR A 192 6.09 -5.85 -4.19
CA TYR A 192 6.59 -6.99 -4.94
C TYR A 192 7.67 -7.74 -4.17
N SER A 193 8.70 -7.03 -3.69
CA SER A 193 9.80 -7.64 -2.96
C SER A 193 9.37 -8.20 -1.60
N SER A 194 8.46 -7.51 -0.90
CA SER A 194 7.88 -8.05 0.34
C SER A 194 7.06 -9.32 0.09
N ALA A 195 6.30 -9.38 -1.00
CA ALA A 195 5.46 -10.53 -1.32
C ALA A 195 6.31 -11.76 -1.67
N ILE A 196 7.34 -11.60 -2.50
CA ILE A 196 8.26 -12.68 -2.88
C ILE A 196 9.01 -13.20 -1.66
N SER A 197 9.61 -12.31 -0.87
CA SER A 197 10.38 -12.71 0.31
C SER A 197 9.50 -13.47 1.31
N LEU A 198 8.27 -12.99 1.55
CA LEU A 198 7.31 -13.67 2.43
C LEU A 198 6.83 -15.03 1.87
N ALA A 199 6.60 -15.13 0.56
CA ALA A 199 6.19 -16.37 -0.08
C ALA A 199 7.30 -17.43 0.01
N GLU A 200 8.54 -17.03 -0.19
CA GLU A 200 9.68 -17.95 -0.08
C GLU A 200 9.90 -18.41 1.35
N ASP A 201 9.81 -17.51 2.33
CA ASP A 201 9.94 -17.90 3.73
C ASP A 201 8.84 -18.90 4.15
N SER A 202 7.62 -18.72 3.63
CA SER A 202 6.53 -19.68 3.82
C SER A 202 6.87 -21.04 3.18
N LYS A 203 7.42 -21.04 1.96
CA LYS A 203 7.82 -22.26 1.23
C LYS A 203 8.98 -22.99 1.91
N LEU A 204 9.96 -22.26 2.44
CA LEU A 204 11.06 -22.77 3.24
C LEU A 204 10.54 -23.45 4.51
N ARG A 205 9.70 -22.76 5.30
CA ARG A 205 9.11 -23.34 6.51
C ARG A 205 8.29 -24.61 6.23
N GLN A 206 7.54 -24.63 5.13
CA GLN A 206 6.78 -25.81 4.72
C GLN A 206 7.70 -26.97 4.32
N SER A 207 8.77 -26.68 3.57
CA SER A 207 9.75 -27.67 3.14
C SER A 207 10.53 -28.25 4.33
N ILE A 208 10.98 -27.41 5.26
CA ILE A 208 11.65 -27.84 6.50
C ILE A 208 10.76 -28.81 7.27
N ARG A 209 9.47 -28.46 7.44
CA ARG A 209 8.50 -29.32 8.13
C ARG A 209 8.30 -30.65 7.40
N SER A 210 8.18 -30.62 6.08
CA SER A 210 8.03 -31.82 5.25
C SER A 210 9.24 -32.74 5.34
N ILE A 211 10.46 -32.19 5.28
CA ILE A 211 11.72 -32.95 5.42
C ILE A 211 11.80 -33.59 6.80
N ALA A 212 11.57 -32.83 7.88
CA ALA A 212 11.65 -33.34 9.24
C ALA A 212 10.65 -34.49 9.49
N ILE A 213 9.41 -34.38 9.01
CA ILE A 213 8.40 -35.45 9.15
C ILE A 213 8.81 -36.69 8.35
N LYS A 214 9.20 -36.54 7.09
CA LYS A 214 9.56 -37.67 6.21
C LYS A 214 10.77 -38.44 6.75
N GLU A 215 11.80 -37.72 7.16
CA GLU A 215 13.02 -38.33 7.69
C GLU A 215 12.78 -38.97 9.06
N SER A 216 11.97 -38.36 9.94
CA SER A 216 11.64 -38.99 11.23
C SER A 216 11.01 -40.38 11.07
N ARG A 217 10.05 -40.52 10.15
CA ARG A 217 9.38 -41.79 9.85
C ARG A 217 10.32 -42.83 9.24
N LEU A 218 11.28 -42.39 8.44
CA LEU A 218 12.27 -43.27 7.84
C LEU A 218 13.28 -43.73 8.91
N LEU A 219 13.67 -42.86 9.83
CA LEU A 219 14.73 -43.10 10.80
C LEU A 219 14.26 -43.83 12.07
N ASP A 220 12.95 -43.83 12.36
CA ASP A 220 12.33 -44.79 13.27
C ASP A 220 12.58 -46.25 12.86
N SER A 221 12.80 -46.51 11.56
CA SER A 221 13.05 -47.87 11.05
C SER A 221 14.54 -48.28 11.02
N ILE A 222 15.48 -47.36 11.23
CA ILE A 222 16.94 -47.59 11.06
C ILE A 222 17.75 -47.28 12.34
N GLY A 223 17.18 -46.54 13.30
CA GLY A 223 17.77 -46.30 14.62
C GLY A 223 17.96 -44.81 14.93
N MET A 224 17.48 -44.37 16.08
CA MET A 224 17.37 -42.95 16.46
C MET A 224 18.70 -42.20 16.69
N ALA A 225 19.82 -42.91 16.86
CA ALA A 225 21.07 -42.33 17.40
C ALA A 225 21.69 -41.20 16.53
N GLN A 226 21.35 -41.11 15.24
CA GLN A 226 21.87 -40.08 14.31
C GLN A 226 20.77 -39.29 13.59
N MET A 227 19.50 -39.47 13.96
CA MET A 227 18.37 -38.90 13.22
C MET A 227 18.41 -37.38 13.13
N GLU A 228 18.70 -36.70 14.25
CA GLU A 228 18.71 -35.23 14.30
C GLU A 228 19.80 -34.63 13.39
N GLN A 229 20.99 -35.21 13.39
CA GLN A 229 22.12 -34.73 12.59
C GLN A 229 21.84 -34.89 11.09
N GLN A 230 21.20 -35.99 10.67
CA GLN A 230 20.84 -36.21 9.26
C GLN A 230 19.76 -35.24 8.79
N ILE A 231 18.71 -35.05 9.60
CA ILE A 231 17.65 -34.07 9.34
C ILE A 231 18.24 -32.67 9.20
N GLN A 232 19.09 -32.27 10.16
CA GLN A 232 19.73 -30.97 10.17
C GLN A 232 20.60 -30.74 8.92
N LYS A 233 21.43 -31.72 8.55
CA LYS A 233 22.29 -31.61 7.36
C LYS A 233 21.46 -31.42 6.09
N LYS A 234 20.41 -32.23 5.91
CA LYS A 234 19.55 -32.19 4.71
C LYS A 234 18.74 -30.90 4.62
N VAL A 235 18.24 -30.41 5.75
CA VAL A 235 17.52 -29.13 5.83
C VAL A 235 18.44 -27.96 5.49
N ILE A 236 19.66 -27.92 6.03
CA ILE A 236 20.62 -26.84 5.74
C ILE A 236 21.01 -26.83 4.26
N GLU A 237 21.27 -28.01 3.67
CA GLU A 237 21.60 -28.13 2.26
C GLU A 237 20.46 -27.65 1.36
N PHE A 238 19.25 -28.16 1.57
CA PHE A 238 18.05 -27.75 0.82
C PHE A 238 17.82 -26.24 0.93
N THR A 239 17.99 -25.71 2.13
CA THR A 239 17.81 -24.29 2.43
C THR A 239 18.80 -23.43 1.66
N LYS A 240 20.09 -23.76 1.70
CA LYS A 240 21.13 -23.00 0.99
C LYS A 240 20.92 -23.02 -0.52
N GLN A 241 20.57 -24.18 -1.08
CA GLN A 241 20.25 -24.30 -2.50
C GLN A 241 19.04 -23.44 -2.88
N ASN A 242 17.99 -23.46 -2.07
CA ASN A 242 16.77 -22.72 -2.37
C ASN A 242 16.92 -21.20 -2.17
N GLN A 243 17.70 -20.76 -1.18
CA GLN A 243 18.05 -19.34 -1.01
C GLN A 243 18.90 -18.82 -2.18
N ALA A 244 19.89 -19.59 -2.64
CA ALA A 244 20.70 -19.23 -3.80
C ALA A 244 19.86 -19.12 -5.07
N ARG A 245 19.00 -20.12 -5.33
CA ARG A 245 18.07 -20.12 -6.46
C ARG A 245 17.13 -18.91 -6.44
N MET A 246 16.61 -18.54 -5.28
CA MET A 246 15.74 -17.37 -5.19
C MET A 246 16.48 -16.07 -5.51
N ALA A 247 17.70 -15.89 -4.99
CA ALA A 247 18.50 -14.71 -5.26
C ALA A 247 18.81 -14.58 -6.77
N GLU A 248 19.06 -15.70 -7.44
CA GLU A 248 19.30 -15.77 -8.89
C GLU A 248 18.03 -15.47 -9.72
N GLU A 249 16.89 -16.08 -9.38
CA GLU A 249 15.65 -15.93 -10.15
C GLU A 249 14.94 -14.59 -9.95
N SER A 250 14.99 -14.05 -8.73
CA SER A 250 14.18 -12.88 -8.34
C SER A 250 14.98 -11.63 -7.98
N GLY A 251 16.30 -11.75 -7.80
CA GLY A 251 17.15 -10.68 -7.27
C GLY A 251 16.85 -10.31 -5.81
N ILE A 252 15.95 -11.03 -5.13
CA ILE A 252 15.52 -10.78 -3.76
C ILE A 252 16.08 -11.88 -2.85
N GLN A 253 16.53 -11.50 -1.64
CA GLN A 253 17.07 -12.43 -0.66
C GLN A 253 16.01 -12.91 0.35
N SER A 254 16.20 -14.11 0.89
CA SER A 254 15.26 -14.68 1.87
C SER A 254 15.42 -13.89 3.15
N SER A 255 14.31 -13.69 3.84
CA SER A 255 14.32 -12.90 5.05
C SER A 255 14.70 -13.73 6.28
N LEU A 256 14.77 -15.06 6.14
CA LEU A 256 15.18 -16.01 7.17
C LEU A 256 16.70 -16.20 7.18
N THR A 257 17.32 -16.03 8.36
CA THR A 257 18.74 -16.34 8.54
C THR A 257 18.96 -17.84 8.79
N GLU A 258 20.22 -18.29 8.69
CA GLU A 258 20.57 -19.68 9.01
C GLU A 258 20.18 -20.04 10.46
N GLU A 259 20.32 -19.10 11.39
CA GLU A 259 19.89 -19.24 12.78
C GLU A 259 18.37 -19.37 12.91
N ASP A 260 17.59 -18.54 12.22
CA ASP A 260 16.12 -18.63 12.22
C ASP A 260 15.64 -20.00 11.75
N MET A 261 16.32 -20.56 10.74
CA MET A 261 15.99 -21.85 10.16
C MET A 261 16.39 -23.00 11.06
N LYS A 262 17.53 -22.91 11.76
CA LYS A 262 17.92 -23.87 12.79
C LYS A 262 16.94 -23.86 13.96
N ALA A 263 16.56 -22.67 14.45
CA ALA A 263 15.60 -22.53 15.55
C ALA A 263 14.22 -23.10 15.18
N TYR A 264 13.74 -22.83 13.96
CA TYR A 264 12.50 -23.39 13.46
C TYR A 264 12.60 -24.92 13.29
N LEU A 265 13.72 -25.43 12.79
CA LEU A 265 13.95 -26.87 12.68
C LEU A 265 13.88 -27.57 14.04
N GLU A 266 14.53 -27.03 15.08
CA GLU A 266 14.47 -27.58 16.43
C GLU A 266 13.05 -27.58 16.99
N GLN A 267 12.24 -26.56 16.69
CA GLN A 267 10.83 -26.56 17.05
C GLN A 267 10.08 -27.71 16.36
N VAL A 268 10.28 -27.88 15.05
CA VAL A 268 9.64 -28.95 14.28
C VAL A 268 10.07 -30.34 14.77
N ILE A 269 11.36 -30.56 15.04
CA ILE A 269 11.85 -31.85 15.57
C ILE A 269 11.18 -32.15 16.92
N ARG A 270 11.03 -31.14 17.79
CA ARG A 270 10.33 -31.31 19.07
C ARG A 270 8.84 -31.65 18.90
N GLU A 271 8.16 -31.01 17.96
CA GLU A 271 6.76 -31.32 17.62
C GLU A 271 6.63 -32.75 17.10
N VAL A 272 7.47 -33.14 16.15
CA VAL A 272 7.48 -34.49 15.57
C VAL A 272 7.74 -35.56 16.63
N LYS A 273 8.69 -35.35 17.55
CA LYS A 273 8.94 -36.30 18.65
C LYS A 273 7.75 -36.43 19.60
N LYS A 274 7.06 -35.33 19.91
CA LYS A 274 5.85 -35.37 20.74
C LYS A 274 4.73 -36.18 20.07
N ASP A 275 4.55 -35.99 18.77
CA ASP A 275 3.55 -36.75 18.01
C ASP A 275 3.86 -38.26 18.01
N HIS A 276 5.14 -38.65 17.92
CA HIS A 276 5.55 -40.07 17.97
C HIS A 276 5.46 -40.67 19.39
N GLN A 277 5.56 -39.88 20.45
CA GLN A 277 5.40 -40.37 21.83
C GLN A 277 3.93 -40.53 22.27
N GLN A 278 2.99 -39.96 21.51
CA GLN A 278 1.55 -40.06 21.76
C GLN A 278 0.85 -41.17 20.95
N GLN A 279 1.59 -41.84 20.07
CA GLN A 279 1.14 -43.00 19.29
C GLN A 279 1.73 -44.29 19.88
#